data_AF-A0A959JKY6-F1
#
_entry.id   AF-A0A959JKY6-F1
#
_cell.length_a   1.000
_cell.length_b   1.000
_cell.length_c   1.000
_cell.angle_alpha   90.00
_cell.angle_beta   90.00
_cell.angle_gamma   90.00
#
_symmetry.space_group_name_H-M   'P 1'
#
loop_
_entity.id
_entity.type
_entity.pdbx_description
1 polymer ?
#
loop_
_entity_poly.entity_id
_entity_poly.type
_entity_poly.pdbx_seq_one_letter_code
_entity_poly.pdbx_strand_id
1 'polypeptide(L)' 'DTFKDHIEHIIETQSVDEVISTSLKIGEGGDVVLLSPACASFDLFKNYMDRGDQFKSAVEHYKNLN' A
#
# COMPACT_ATOMS: atom_id res chain seq x y z
N ASP A 1 -18.95 -4.56 9.64
CA ASP A 1 -17.79 -3.96 10.34
C ASP A 1 -17.00 -5.01 11.09
N THR A 2 -16.33 -5.90 10.37
CA THR A 2 -15.71 -7.10 10.96
C THR A 2 -14.40 -6.80 11.73
N PHE A 3 -13.76 -5.65 11.48
CA PHE A 3 -12.42 -5.36 11.98
C PHE A 3 -12.30 -4.03 12.74
N LYS A 4 -13.37 -3.25 12.85
CA LYS A 4 -13.32 -1.89 13.40
C LYS A 4 -12.84 -1.82 14.85
N ASP A 5 -13.08 -2.87 15.63
CA ASP A 5 -12.68 -2.91 17.04
C ASP A 5 -11.26 -3.48 17.26
N HIS A 6 -10.58 -3.91 16.20
CA HIS A 6 -9.29 -4.61 16.29
C HIS A 6 -8.18 -3.96 15.46
N ILE A 7 -8.54 -3.06 14.54
CA ILE A 7 -7.60 -2.35 13.67
C ILE A 7 -7.75 -0.85 13.93
N GLU A 8 -6.65 -0.22 14.34
CA GLU A 8 -6.61 1.20 14.68
C GLU A 8 -6.82 2.11 13.45
N HIS A 9 -6.28 1.71 12.30
CA HIS A 9 -6.34 2.48 11.07
C HIS A 9 -6.90 1.64 9.92
N ILE A 10 -8.06 2.06 9.40
CA ILE A 10 -8.62 1.58 8.14
C ILE A 10 -8.71 2.81 7.22
N ILE A 11 -7.81 2.89 6.24
CA ILE A 11 -7.68 4.05 5.36
C ILE A 11 -7.93 3.61 3.93
N GLU A 12 -8.88 4.27 3.27
CA GLU A 12 -9.15 4.09 1.84
C GLU A 12 -8.21 4.98 1.02
N THR A 13 -7.63 4.43 -0.03
CA THR A 13 -6.69 5.12 -0.94
C THR A 13 -7.05 4.80 -2.39
N GLN A 14 -6.74 5.69 -3.32
CA GLN A 14 -7.08 5.52 -4.73
C GLN A 14 -5.87 5.27 -5.65
N SER A 15 -4.64 5.29 -5.14
CA SER A 15 -3.43 5.00 -5.90
C SER A 15 -2.36 4.33 -5.07
N VAL A 16 -1.37 3.70 -5.73
CA VAL A 16 -0.22 3.09 -5.04
C VAL A 16 0.62 4.14 -4.31
N ASP A 17 0.78 5.33 -4.89
CA ASP A 17 1.54 6.42 -4.26
C ASP A 17 0.86 6.93 -2.97
N GLU A 18 -0.48 6.98 -2.96
CA GLU A 18 -1.24 7.27 -1.73
C GLU A 18 -1.05 6.17 -0.68
N VAL A 19 -1.00 4.89 -1.06
CA VAL A 19 -0.73 3.78 -0.14
C VAL A 19 0.64 3.95 0.52
N ILE A 20 1.69 4.21 -0.26
CA ILE A 20 3.05 4.36 0.26
C ILE A 20 3.14 5.57 1.19
N SER A 21 2.70 6.75 0.72
CA SER A 21 2.76 7.97 1.51
C SER A 21 1.94 7.91 2.80
N THR A 22 0.80 7.22 2.79
CA THR A 22 -0.01 6.98 3.99
C THR A 22 0.69 6.01 4.94
N SER A 23 1.22 4.90 4.43
CA SER A 23 1.92 3.88 5.23
C SER A 23 3.08 4.49 6.01
N LEU A 24 3.82 5.41 5.39
CA LEU A 24 4.96 6.10 6.02
C LEU A 24 4.56 7.17 7.03
N LYS A 25 3.35 7.72 6.92
CA LYS A 25 2.82 8.68 7.90
C LYS A 25 2.32 8.00 9.18
N ILE A 26 1.82 6.78 9.06
CA ILE A 26 1.22 6.04 10.18
C ILE A 26 2.19 5.03 10.82
N GLY A 27 3.15 4.51 10.06
CA GLY A 27 4.16 3.58 10.56
C GLY A 27 5.37 4.30 11.15
N GLU A 28 6.12 3.56 11.95
CA GLU A 28 7.35 4.03 12.58
C GLU A 28 8.59 3.22 12.13
N GLY A 29 9.77 3.69 12.53
CA GLY A 29 11.03 3.05 12.17
C GLY A 29 11.11 1.63 12.74
N GLY A 30 11.16 0.62 11.86
CA GLY A 30 11.18 -0.80 12.22
C GLY A 30 9.93 -1.56 11.77
N ASP A 31 8.88 -0.85 11.37
CA ASP A 31 7.66 -1.46 10.84
C ASP A 31 7.85 -2.07 9.43
N VAL A 32 6.94 -2.97 9.08
CA VAL A 32 6.89 -3.63 7.77
C VAL A 32 5.60 -3.29 7.04
N VAL A 33 5.73 -2.73 5.84
CA VAL A 33 4.60 -2.51 4.93
C VAL A 33 4.43 -3.74 4.04
N LEU A 34 3.28 -4.40 4.11
CA LEU A 34 2.94 -5.57 3.29
C LEU A 34 1.78 -5.27 2.35
N LEU A 35 2.02 -5.41 1.04
CA LEU A 35 0.94 -5.44 0.04
C LEU A 35 0.34 -6.86 -0.06
N SER A 36 -0.78 -7.10 0.62
CA SER A 36 -1.49 -8.39 0.62
C SER A 36 -2.96 -8.28 0.16
N PRO A 37 -3.22 -7.98 -1.13
CA PRO A 37 -4.57 -7.85 -1.65
C PRO A 37 -5.27 -9.23 -1.77
N ALA A 38 -6.43 -9.35 -1.13
CA ALA A 38 -7.25 -10.57 -1.14
C ALA A 38 -8.09 -10.78 -2.43
N CYS A 39 -8.10 -9.81 -3.35
CA CYS A 39 -8.93 -9.81 -4.55
C CYS A 39 -8.13 -9.61 -5.85
N ALA A 40 -8.74 -10.04 -6.97
CA ALA A 40 -8.22 -9.84 -8.31
C ALA A 40 -8.13 -8.34 -8.65
N SER A 41 -7.05 -7.94 -9.31
CA SER A 41 -6.53 -6.58 -9.34
C SER A 41 -7.12 -5.68 -10.43
N PHE A 42 -8.23 -6.06 -11.06
CA PHE A 42 -8.61 -5.54 -12.39
C PHE A 42 -9.09 -4.09 -12.42
N ASP A 43 -9.44 -3.48 -11.27
CA ASP A 43 -9.90 -2.09 -11.22
C ASP A 43 -8.75 -1.07 -11.24
N LEU A 44 -7.57 -1.45 -10.70
CA LEU A 44 -6.42 -0.55 -10.54
C LEU A 44 -5.17 -1.02 -11.30
N PHE A 45 -5.10 -2.31 -11.67
CA PHE A 45 -3.91 -2.91 -12.26
C PHE A 45 -4.26 -3.79 -13.46
N LYS A 46 -3.36 -3.82 -14.44
CA LYS A 46 -3.54 -4.65 -15.65
C LYS A 46 -3.55 -6.13 -15.33
N ASN A 47 -2.78 -6.55 -14.34
CA ASN A 47 -2.68 -7.92 -13.83
C ASN A 47 -1.89 -7.96 -12.51
N TYR A 48 -1.68 -9.16 -11.97
CA TYR A 48 -0.96 -9.34 -10.70
C TYR A 48 0.51 -8.92 -10.75
N MET A 49 1.18 -8.99 -11.92
CA MET A 49 2.58 -8.58 -12.09
C MET A 49 2.69 -7.06 -12.09
N ASP A 50 1.84 -6.40 -12.90
CA ASP A 50 1.74 -4.94 -12.96
C ASP A 50 1.51 -4.32 -11.58
N ARG A 51 0.69 -4.96 -10.74
CA ARG A 51 0.50 -4.58 -9.34
C ARG A 51 1.79 -4.61 -8.51
N GLY A 52 2.55 -5.69 -8.62
CA GLY A 52 3.82 -5.83 -7.90
C GLY A 52 4.87 -4.85 -8.39
N ASP A 53 4.91 -4.59 -9.70
CA ASP A 53 5.86 -3.67 -10.32
C ASP A 53 5.56 -2.22 -9.95
N GLN A 54 4.28 -1.81 -9.96
CA GLN A 54 3.89 -0.47 -9.50
C GLN A 54 4.23 -0.25 -8.02
N PHE A 55 3.96 -1.24 -7.14
CA PHE A 55 4.33 -1.14 -5.73
C PHE A 55 5.84 -0.98 -5.53
N LYS A 56 6.65 -1.81 -6.21
CA LYS A 56 8.12 -1.68 -6.16
C LYS A 56 8.58 -0.32 -6.67
N SER A 57 8.03 0.14 -7.79
CA SER A 57 8.38 1.45 -8.36
C SER A 57 8.07 2.59 -7.40
N ALA A 58 6.92 2.56 -6.72
CA ALA A 58 6.53 3.58 -5.75
C ALA A 58 7.45 3.57 -4.51
N VAL A 59 7.80 2.39 -4.00
CA VAL A 59 8.76 2.24 -2.89
C VAL A 59 10.13 2.78 -3.26
N GLU A 60 10.66 2.43 -4.43
CA GLU A 60 11.96 2.92 -4.90
C GLU A 60 11.94 4.43 -5.20
N HIS A 61 10.83 4.96 -5.75
CA HIS A 61 10.67 6.40 -5.93
C HIS A 61 10.77 7.15 -4.60
N TYR A 62 10.07 6.66 -3.56
CA TYR A 62 10.12 7.29 -2.23
C TYR A 62 11.52 7.21 -1.59
N LYS A 63 12.22 6.07 -1.72
CA LYS A 63 13.60 5.92 -1.23
C LYS A 63 14.57 6.92 -1.86
N ASN A 64 14.38 7.27 -3.13
CA ASN A 64 15.27 8.18 -3.85
C ASN A 64 14.99 9.66 -3.58
N LEU A 65 13.89 9.99 -2.87
CA LEU A 65 13.53 11.35 -2.48
C LEU A 65 14.01 11.74 -1.07
N ASN A 66 14.49 10.78 -0.27
CA ASN A 66 14.95 10.96 1.10
C ASN A 66 16.42 10.57 1.26
#